data_AF-A0A970JVN2-F1
#
_entry.id   AF-A0A970JVN2-F1
#
_cell.length_a   1.000
_cell.length_b   1.000
_cell.length_c   1.000
_cell.angle_alpha   90.00
_cell.angle_beta   90.00
_cell.angle_gamma   90.00
#
_symmetry.space_group_name_H-M   'P 1'
#
loop_
_entity.id
_entity.type
_entity.pdbx_description
1 polymer ?
#
loop_
_entity_poly.entity_id
_entity_poly.type
_entity_poly.pdbx_seq_one_letter_code
_entity_poly.pdbx_strand_id
1 'polypeptide(L)'
;FYTGWQGARGQAAEVLPGDIVRTTAPLGPGEGLTVVYTWPKGVVTPPKVPLVIRFFDSYRVPFIIALPVILALLYYLLWLRWGKDPPMPTIIPLFSASKGRTPGFLRYVRRMGADDSCFAADIMNLAVKGHLTIEDRTPEGGIAGFMAKLGGRSFALRRNVCDTPLTVTERFLLNTLLPHKFEVIELSSENHEYFSSARSGLWSGYKAEGKMLFSKNTALWAIGLLVPILGFAMLFFLGGQEEVAAMYMALVFSLSLSGLLLKHSVMTFREGGGFFKKLFRKFLPGLFALLFSLGLLFVLGPGLFFVTLAALATAVLIVLFHDLMTVRTVEGNRVLAEAEGLAMYMGTAEKHRLEMFNPPEETPEVFEALLPYAFALGVADTWANRFADMLKERQYKPEWYSGVDMTAFYTGAAIANMASSVSGAISSASVAPGSISGAGGGGSSGGGGGGGGGGGW
;
A
#
# COMPACT_ATOMS: atom_id res chain seq x y z
N PHE A 1 -18.36 14.73 64.97
CA PHE A 1 -18.66 13.34 65.35
C PHE A 1 -19.88 12.88 64.55
N TYR A 2 -20.12 11.58 64.44
CA TYR A 2 -21.27 10.95 63.78
C TYR A 2 -21.73 9.73 64.57
N THR A 3 -23.03 9.46 64.64
CA THR A 3 -23.62 8.30 65.32
C THR A 3 -24.48 7.47 64.36
N GLY A 4 -24.55 6.17 64.60
CA GLY A 4 -25.43 5.23 63.88
C GLY A 4 -24.67 4.12 63.16
N TRP A 5 -25.34 3.45 62.24
CA TRP A 5 -24.78 2.39 61.38
C TRP A 5 -23.65 2.90 60.48
N GLN A 6 -22.89 1.98 59.90
CA GLN A 6 -21.85 2.32 58.93
C GLN A 6 -22.42 3.18 57.79
N GLY A 7 -21.87 4.38 57.60
CA GLY A 7 -22.33 5.36 56.61
C GLY A 7 -23.41 6.34 57.09
N ALA A 8 -23.97 6.13 58.28
CA ALA A 8 -24.92 7.07 58.89
C ALA A 8 -24.22 8.36 59.36
N ARG A 9 -24.94 9.48 59.27
CA ARG A 9 -24.48 10.81 59.70
C ARG A 9 -25.30 11.36 60.87
N GLY A 10 -25.69 10.48 61.81
CA GLY A 10 -26.44 10.89 63.01
C GLY A 10 -25.63 11.84 63.89
N GLN A 11 -26.32 12.68 64.68
CA GLN A 11 -25.71 13.69 65.54
C GLN A 11 -26.07 13.47 67.03
N ALA A 12 -26.38 12.24 67.43
CA ALA A 12 -26.78 11.91 68.80
C ALA A 12 -25.57 11.78 69.75
N ALA A 13 -24.69 12.78 69.73
CA ALA A 13 -23.56 12.91 70.63
C ALA A 13 -23.25 14.39 70.90
N GLU A 14 -22.54 14.65 71.98
CA GLU A 14 -22.09 15.99 72.38
C GLU A 14 -20.62 15.95 72.80
N VAL A 15 -19.97 17.12 72.74
CA VAL A 15 -18.58 17.29 73.17
C VAL A 15 -18.60 18.03 74.50
N LEU A 16 -18.04 17.40 75.53
CA LEU A 16 -17.91 17.94 76.87
C LEU A 16 -16.53 18.61 77.04
N PRO A 17 -16.35 19.46 78.08
CA PRO A 17 -15.03 20.01 78.41
C PRO A 17 -13.99 18.91 78.64
N GLY A 18 -12.76 19.12 78.14
CA GLY A 18 -11.66 18.15 78.26
C GLY A 18 -11.63 17.07 77.18
N ASP A 19 -12.11 17.37 75.97
CA ASP A 19 -12.08 16.49 74.79
C ASP A 19 -12.82 15.15 74.94
N ILE A 20 -13.80 15.10 75.86
CA ILE A 20 -14.65 13.93 76.08
C ILE A 20 -15.86 14.03 75.15
N VAL A 21 -16.11 12.97 74.36
CA VAL A 21 -17.31 12.86 73.52
C VAL A 21 -18.26 11.84 74.13
N ARG A 22 -19.51 12.24 74.36
CA ARG A 22 -20.55 11.40 74.95
C ARG A 22 -21.73 11.24 74.00
N THR A 23 -22.30 10.04 73.92
CA THR A 23 -23.56 9.83 73.18
C THR A 23 -24.74 10.36 73.99
N THR A 24 -25.66 11.08 73.34
CA THR A 24 -26.87 11.61 73.99
C THR A 24 -28.02 10.60 74.01
N ALA A 25 -27.86 9.46 73.32
CA ALA A 25 -28.77 8.32 73.30
C ALA A 25 -27.98 7.00 73.40
N PRO A 26 -28.60 5.90 73.90
CA PRO A 26 -28.01 4.57 73.84
C PRO A 26 -27.87 4.13 72.38
N LEU A 27 -26.73 3.52 72.05
CA LEU A 27 -26.48 2.95 70.73
C LEU A 27 -27.08 1.55 70.63
N GLY A 28 -27.79 1.26 69.54
CA GLY A 28 -28.31 -0.07 69.25
C GLY A 28 -27.20 -1.07 68.87
N PRO A 29 -27.47 -2.39 68.88
CA PRO A 29 -26.54 -3.39 68.38
C PRO A 29 -26.14 -3.08 66.92
N GLY A 30 -24.86 -2.83 66.67
CA GLY A 30 -24.32 -2.49 65.34
C GLY A 30 -24.24 -0.98 65.03
N GLU A 31 -24.70 -0.11 65.93
CA GLU A 31 -24.49 1.33 65.84
C GLU A 31 -23.18 1.74 66.55
N GLY A 32 -22.49 2.73 65.99
CA GLY A 32 -21.23 3.24 66.53
C GLY A 32 -21.20 4.76 66.69
N LEU A 33 -20.16 5.24 67.38
CA LEU A 33 -19.78 6.66 67.46
C LEU A 33 -18.47 6.86 66.69
N THR A 34 -18.48 7.74 65.69
CA THR A 34 -17.28 8.17 64.96
C THR A 34 -16.92 9.59 65.39
N VAL A 35 -15.73 9.80 65.95
CA VAL A 35 -15.23 11.14 66.27
C VAL A 35 -14.25 11.56 65.19
N VAL A 36 -14.47 12.74 64.60
CA VAL A 36 -13.58 13.31 63.58
C VAL A 36 -12.81 14.45 64.22
N TYR A 37 -11.52 14.23 64.43
CA TYR A 37 -10.59 15.28 64.81
C TYR A 37 -9.99 15.91 63.55
N THR A 38 -10.03 17.24 63.48
CA THR A 38 -9.38 17.99 62.39
C THR A 38 -8.25 18.81 62.99
N TRP A 39 -7.11 18.80 62.31
CA TRP A 39 -5.96 19.61 62.70
C TRP A 39 -6.05 20.98 61.99
N PRO A 40 -5.65 22.08 62.65
CA PRO A 40 -5.44 23.35 61.97
C PRO A 40 -4.45 23.19 60.81
N LYS A 41 -4.71 23.88 59.69
CA LYS A 41 -3.81 23.86 58.53
C LYS A 41 -2.42 24.36 58.96
N GLY A 42 -1.38 23.55 58.74
CA GLY A 42 0.01 23.90 59.06
C GLY A 42 0.68 23.09 60.17
N VAL A 43 -0.06 22.23 60.90
CA VAL A 43 0.53 21.38 61.96
C VAL A 43 1.29 20.17 61.37
N VAL A 44 0.85 19.65 60.22
CA VAL A 44 1.52 18.55 59.50
C VAL A 44 2.20 19.12 58.27
N THR A 45 3.53 19.01 58.19
CA THR A 45 4.28 19.34 56.97
C THR A 45 4.00 18.28 55.91
N PRO A 46 3.44 18.64 54.73
CA PRO A 46 3.22 17.67 53.67
C PRO A 46 4.56 17.13 53.15
N PRO A 47 4.61 15.85 52.71
CA PRO A 47 5.82 15.30 52.12
C PRO A 47 6.26 16.13 50.91
N LYS A 48 7.58 16.36 50.78
CA LYS A 48 8.14 17.04 49.62
C LYS A 48 7.95 16.17 48.38
N VAL A 49 6.91 16.46 47.59
CA VAL A 49 6.71 15.81 46.28
C VAL A 49 7.96 16.03 45.41
N PRO A 50 8.54 14.98 44.81
CA PRO A 50 9.67 15.10 43.91
C PRO A 50 9.45 16.17 42.83
N LEU A 51 10.52 16.93 42.52
CA LEU A 51 10.46 18.01 41.52
C LEU A 51 9.96 17.53 40.16
N VAL A 52 10.31 16.28 39.79
CA VAL A 52 9.92 15.67 38.51
C VAL A 52 8.40 15.45 38.42
N ILE A 53 7.77 14.99 39.49
CA ILE A 53 6.30 14.82 39.53
C ILE A 53 5.62 16.19 39.41
N ARG A 54 6.11 17.20 40.15
CA ARG A 54 5.59 18.58 40.04
C ARG A 54 5.75 19.17 38.64
N PHE A 55 6.84 18.84 37.96
CA PHE A 55 7.05 19.23 36.56
C PHE A 55 5.93 18.66 35.69
N PHE A 56 5.66 17.36 35.77
CA PHE A 56 4.58 16.75 34.98
C PHE A 56 3.21 17.28 35.38
N ASP A 57 2.93 17.55 36.66
CA ASP A 57 1.66 18.16 37.07
C ASP A 57 1.41 19.52 36.40
N SER A 58 2.47 20.32 36.23
CA SER A 58 2.37 21.66 35.64
C SER A 58 2.49 21.65 34.10
N TYR A 59 3.30 20.76 33.54
CA TYR A 59 3.72 20.77 32.14
C TYR A 59 3.28 19.54 31.35
N ARG A 60 2.33 18.74 31.86
CA ARG A 60 1.82 17.54 31.17
C ARG A 60 1.37 17.80 29.74
N VAL A 61 0.53 18.83 29.54
CA VAL A 61 -0.04 19.16 28.23
C VAL A 61 1.04 19.57 27.22
N PRO A 62 1.91 20.56 27.49
CA PRO A 62 2.97 20.91 26.56
C PRO A 62 3.95 19.77 26.32
N PHE A 63 4.23 18.93 27.33
CA PHE A 63 5.05 17.73 27.15
C PHE A 63 4.44 16.75 26.14
N ILE A 64 3.14 16.45 26.26
CA ILE A 64 2.44 15.53 25.35
C ILE A 64 2.38 16.10 23.92
N ILE A 65 2.16 17.41 23.77
CA ILE A 65 2.17 18.08 22.46
C ILE A 65 3.57 18.09 21.85
N ALA A 66 4.63 18.15 22.67
CA ALA A 66 6.01 18.10 22.18
C ALA A 66 6.39 16.73 21.58
N LEU A 67 5.78 15.62 22.02
CA LEU A 67 6.11 14.27 21.51
C LEU A 67 5.97 14.12 19.97
N PRO A 68 4.83 14.44 19.33
CA PRO A 68 4.72 14.38 17.88
C PRO A 68 5.64 15.39 17.17
N VAL A 69 5.94 16.54 17.78
CA VAL A 69 6.88 17.53 17.22
C VAL A 69 8.31 16.99 17.21
N ILE A 70 8.73 16.36 18.31
CA ILE A 70 10.04 15.70 18.42
C ILE A 70 10.12 14.54 17.43
N LEU A 71 9.06 13.74 17.30
CA LEU A 71 8.99 12.67 16.32
C LEU A 71 9.08 13.19 14.88
N ALA A 72 8.34 14.25 14.56
CA ALA A 72 8.39 14.89 13.25
C ALA A 72 9.79 15.41 12.92
N LEU A 73 10.45 16.07 13.89
CA LEU A 73 11.82 16.55 13.74
C LEU A 73 12.79 15.37 13.53
N LEU A 74 12.70 14.32 14.34
CA LEU A 74 13.53 13.12 14.21
C LEU A 74 13.34 12.49 12.82
N TYR A 75 12.10 12.26 12.40
CA TYR A 75 11.82 11.68 11.09
C TYR A 75 12.26 12.59 9.94
N TYR A 76 12.10 13.90 10.06
CA TYR A 76 12.60 14.85 9.08
C TYR A 76 14.13 14.79 8.93
N LEU A 77 14.87 14.72 10.05
CA LEU A 77 16.33 14.58 10.05
C LEU A 77 16.78 13.24 9.45
N LEU A 78 16.09 12.14 9.80
CA LEU A 78 16.35 10.83 9.22
C LEU A 78 16.05 10.82 7.71
N TRP A 79 14.96 11.45 7.29
CA TRP A 79 14.57 11.53 5.89
C TRP A 79 15.54 12.39 5.06
N LEU A 80 16.01 13.52 5.58
CA LEU A 80 17.00 14.36 4.90
C LEU A 80 18.29 13.59 4.56
N ARG A 81 18.66 12.62 5.39
CA ARG A 81 19.92 11.88 5.26
C ARG A 81 19.77 10.52 4.56
N TRP A 82 18.65 9.81 4.75
CA TRP A 82 18.46 8.45 4.23
C TRP A 82 17.16 8.22 3.45
N GLY A 83 16.23 9.18 3.46
CA GLY A 83 14.94 9.09 2.78
C GLY A 83 14.88 9.74 1.40
N LYS A 84 15.99 10.31 0.93
CA LYS A 84 16.13 10.84 -0.44
C LYS A 84 16.81 9.80 -1.33
N ASP A 85 16.24 9.57 -2.51
CA ASP A 85 16.88 8.75 -3.53
C ASP A 85 18.26 9.35 -3.88
N PRO A 86 19.30 8.53 -4.13
CA PRO A 86 20.60 9.01 -4.59
C PRO A 86 20.44 9.74 -5.94
N PRO A 87 21.39 10.60 -6.34
CA PRO A 87 21.30 11.33 -7.60
C PRO A 87 21.11 10.35 -8.77
N MET A 88 20.14 10.65 -9.63
CA MET A 88 19.87 9.81 -10.80
C MET A 88 21.05 9.93 -11.79
N PRO A 89 21.57 8.82 -12.33
CA PRO A 89 22.55 8.90 -13.41
C PRO A 89 21.92 9.55 -14.65
N THR A 90 22.75 10.10 -15.53
CA THR A 90 22.29 10.74 -16.77
C THR A 90 21.47 9.75 -17.61
N ILE A 91 20.23 10.13 -17.91
CA ILE A 91 19.35 9.35 -18.77
C ILE A 91 19.79 9.54 -20.22
N ILE A 92 20.20 8.45 -20.87
CA ILE A 92 20.56 8.43 -22.28
C ILE A 92 19.51 7.62 -23.05
N PRO A 93 19.12 8.02 -24.28
CA PRO A 93 18.24 7.19 -25.11
C PRO A 93 18.85 5.81 -25.35
N LEU A 94 18.09 4.75 -25.07
CA LEU A 94 18.49 3.37 -25.32
C LEU A 94 17.63 2.78 -26.43
N PHE A 95 18.28 2.30 -27.50
CA PHE A 95 17.60 1.70 -28.67
C PHE A 95 17.15 0.25 -28.44
N SER A 96 17.65 -0.40 -27.39
CA SER A 96 17.30 -1.77 -27.03
C SER A 96 17.26 -1.93 -25.51
N ALA A 97 16.45 -2.89 -25.05
CA ALA A 97 16.37 -3.23 -23.65
C ALA A 97 17.68 -3.87 -23.16
N SER A 98 18.05 -3.58 -21.91
CA SER A 98 19.19 -4.19 -21.23
C SER A 98 19.09 -5.72 -21.23
N LYS A 99 20.19 -6.41 -21.55
CA LYS A 99 20.23 -7.88 -21.65
C LYS A 99 19.68 -8.55 -20.38
N GLY A 100 18.72 -9.45 -20.56
CA GLY A 100 18.20 -10.30 -19.49
C GLY A 100 17.12 -9.68 -18.61
N ARG A 101 16.76 -8.40 -18.80
CA ARG A 101 15.66 -7.77 -18.03
C ARG A 101 14.36 -7.84 -18.80
N THR A 102 13.33 -8.38 -18.16
CA THR A 102 11.99 -8.48 -18.75
C THR A 102 11.27 -7.13 -18.70
N PRO A 103 10.31 -6.86 -19.61
CA PRO A 103 9.57 -5.60 -19.61
C PRO A 103 8.79 -5.37 -18.31
N GLY A 104 8.19 -6.42 -17.74
CA GLY A 104 7.51 -6.37 -16.46
C GLY A 104 8.46 -6.06 -15.30
N PHE A 105 9.70 -6.54 -15.34
CA PHE A 105 10.71 -6.18 -14.34
C PHE A 105 11.12 -4.70 -14.42
N LEU A 106 11.29 -4.13 -15.61
CA LEU A 106 11.58 -2.69 -15.74
C LEU A 106 10.43 -1.83 -15.19
N ARG A 107 9.18 -2.22 -15.43
CA ARG A 107 8.02 -1.57 -14.81
C ARG A 107 8.01 -1.72 -13.30
N TYR A 108 8.32 -2.91 -12.79
CA TYR A 108 8.46 -3.16 -11.35
C TYR A 108 9.47 -2.20 -10.71
N VAL A 109 10.61 -1.96 -11.35
CA VAL A 109 11.61 -1.01 -10.86
C VAL A 109 11.14 0.44 -10.92
N ARG A 110 10.47 0.81 -12.01
CA ARG A 110 9.89 2.13 -12.18
C ARG A 110 8.81 2.43 -11.13
N ARG A 111 7.96 1.45 -10.81
CA ARG A 111 6.86 1.58 -9.84
C ARG A 111 7.22 1.26 -8.38
N MET A 112 8.42 0.72 -8.12
CA MET A 112 8.80 0.14 -6.81
C MET A 112 7.78 -0.90 -6.30
N GLY A 113 7.15 -1.61 -7.22
CA GLY A 113 6.01 -2.48 -6.91
C GLY A 113 5.51 -3.21 -8.15
N ALA A 114 4.95 -4.40 -7.94
CA ALA A 114 4.44 -5.21 -9.02
C ALA A 114 2.94 -5.01 -9.20
N ASP A 115 2.48 -4.96 -10.44
CA ASP A 115 1.07 -4.86 -10.81
C ASP A 115 0.73 -5.87 -11.93
N ASP A 116 -0.55 -6.00 -12.26
CA ASP A 116 -0.99 -6.92 -13.31
C ASP A 116 -0.47 -6.50 -14.70
N SER A 117 -0.15 -5.21 -14.92
CA SER A 117 0.51 -4.75 -16.14
C SER A 117 1.94 -5.26 -16.28
N CYS A 118 2.69 -5.47 -15.19
CA CYS A 118 3.98 -6.18 -15.25
C CYS A 118 3.81 -7.60 -15.78
N PHE A 119 2.80 -8.31 -15.28
CA PHE A 119 2.52 -9.69 -15.68
C PHE A 119 2.05 -9.77 -17.15
N ALA A 120 1.16 -8.88 -17.58
CA ALA A 120 0.73 -8.78 -18.96
C ALA A 120 1.87 -8.43 -19.92
N ALA A 121 2.78 -7.53 -19.51
CA ALA A 121 3.95 -7.19 -20.31
C ALA A 121 4.89 -8.39 -20.52
N ASP A 122 5.11 -9.21 -19.49
CA ASP A 122 5.96 -10.40 -19.63
C ASP A 122 5.29 -11.52 -20.43
N ILE A 123 3.95 -11.67 -20.36
CA ILE A 123 3.20 -12.55 -21.26
C ILE A 123 3.33 -12.06 -22.71
N MET A 124 3.15 -10.76 -22.97
CA MET A 124 3.34 -10.20 -24.30
C MET A 124 4.77 -10.38 -24.81
N ASN A 125 5.78 -10.30 -23.93
CA ASN A 125 7.18 -10.55 -24.28
C ASN A 125 7.42 -11.99 -24.72
N LEU A 126 6.80 -12.96 -24.03
CA LEU A 126 6.83 -14.36 -24.45
C LEU A 126 6.14 -14.56 -25.80
N ALA A 127 5.07 -13.80 -26.06
CA ALA A 127 4.33 -13.87 -27.32
C ALA A 127 5.19 -13.40 -28.49
N VAL A 128 5.77 -12.20 -28.36
CA VAL A 128 6.68 -11.59 -29.33
C VAL A 128 7.92 -12.46 -29.57
N LYS A 129 8.44 -13.13 -28.55
CA LYS A 129 9.56 -14.08 -28.70
C LYS A 129 9.17 -15.39 -29.41
N GLY A 130 7.89 -15.58 -29.72
CA GLY A 130 7.36 -16.73 -30.45
C GLY A 130 7.07 -17.96 -29.59
N HIS A 131 7.13 -17.87 -28.26
CA HIS A 131 6.82 -19.03 -27.38
C HIS A 131 5.33 -19.21 -27.09
N LEU A 132 4.53 -18.18 -27.37
CA LEU A 132 3.08 -18.25 -27.24
C LEU A 132 2.38 -17.33 -28.24
N THR A 133 1.13 -17.64 -28.55
CA THR A 133 0.25 -16.77 -29.35
C THR A 133 -0.95 -16.39 -28.51
N ILE A 134 -1.29 -15.10 -28.52
CA ILE A 134 -2.49 -14.57 -27.87
C ILE A 134 -3.65 -14.66 -28.86
N GLU A 135 -4.62 -15.52 -28.59
CA GLU A 135 -5.82 -15.67 -29.40
C GLU A 135 -6.98 -14.85 -28.81
N ASP A 136 -7.48 -13.87 -29.55
CA ASP A 136 -8.74 -13.17 -29.25
C ASP A 136 -9.91 -14.02 -29.75
N ARG A 137 -10.65 -14.59 -28.80
CA ARG A 137 -11.82 -15.42 -29.03
C ARG A 137 -13.11 -14.65 -28.79
N THR A 138 -13.04 -13.32 -28.76
CA THR A 138 -14.21 -12.48 -28.52
C THR A 138 -15.21 -12.63 -29.67
N PRO A 139 -16.48 -13.01 -29.40
CA PRO A 139 -17.49 -13.10 -30.45
C PRO A 139 -17.77 -11.71 -31.05
N GLU A 140 -17.76 -11.60 -32.38
CA GLU A 140 -18.16 -10.37 -33.08
C GLU A 140 -19.58 -10.46 -33.63
N GLY A 141 -20.35 -9.37 -33.48
CA GLY A 141 -21.71 -9.27 -34.01
C GLY A 141 -22.79 -9.98 -33.19
N GLY A 142 -24.04 -9.61 -33.45
CA GLY A 142 -25.22 -10.17 -32.78
C GLY A 142 -25.28 -9.96 -31.27
N ILE A 143 -26.12 -10.74 -30.59
CA ILE A 143 -26.33 -10.66 -29.14
C ILE A 143 -25.05 -11.06 -28.38
N ALA A 144 -24.28 -12.02 -28.91
CA ALA A 144 -23.02 -12.46 -28.29
C ALA A 144 -21.95 -11.35 -28.27
N GLY A 145 -21.78 -10.60 -29.37
CA GLY A 145 -20.86 -9.46 -29.40
C GLY A 145 -21.31 -8.29 -28.52
N PHE A 146 -22.62 -8.06 -28.37
CA PHE A 146 -23.14 -7.10 -27.40
C PHE A 146 -22.84 -7.54 -25.95
N MET A 147 -23.04 -8.82 -25.64
CA MET A 147 -22.71 -9.38 -24.32
C MET A 147 -21.21 -9.34 -24.03
N ALA A 148 -20.35 -9.55 -25.03
CA ALA A 148 -18.90 -9.40 -24.86
C ALA A 148 -18.47 -7.95 -24.58
N LYS A 149 -19.15 -6.94 -25.16
CA LYS A 149 -18.93 -5.53 -24.80
C LYS A 149 -19.29 -5.23 -23.34
N LEU A 150 -20.22 -5.98 -22.76
CA LEU A 150 -20.64 -5.85 -21.35
C LEU A 150 -19.81 -6.71 -20.38
N GLY A 151 -19.42 -7.92 -20.81
CA GLY A 151 -18.74 -8.93 -19.99
C GLY A 151 -17.22 -8.94 -20.10
N GLY A 152 -16.64 -8.20 -21.04
CA GLY A 152 -15.21 -8.18 -21.32
C GLY A 152 -14.80 -9.08 -22.49
N ARG A 153 -13.61 -8.83 -23.05
CA ARG A 153 -13.03 -9.63 -24.14
C ARG A 153 -12.55 -10.98 -23.63
N SER A 154 -12.66 -12.01 -24.47
CA SER A 154 -12.20 -13.36 -24.16
C SER A 154 -10.92 -13.67 -24.92
N PHE A 155 -9.89 -14.13 -24.19
CA PHE A 155 -8.59 -14.45 -24.77
C PHE A 155 -8.16 -15.87 -24.39
N ALA A 156 -7.32 -16.47 -25.22
CA ALA A 156 -6.59 -17.69 -24.90
C ALA A 156 -5.10 -17.55 -25.22
N LEU A 157 -4.26 -18.31 -24.52
CA LEU A 157 -2.83 -18.41 -24.82
C LEU A 157 -2.57 -19.79 -25.41
N ARG A 158 -2.00 -19.83 -26.62
CA ARG A 158 -1.50 -21.06 -27.23
C ARG A 158 0.01 -21.16 -27.05
N ARG A 159 0.53 -22.32 -26.67
CA ARG A 159 1.97 -22.58 -26.60
C ARG A 159 2.52 -22.86 -28.00
N ASN A 160 3.63 -22.23 -28.33
CA ASN A 160 4.37 -22.46 -29.57
C ASN A 160 5.72 -23.13 -29.27
N VAL A 161 6.23 -23.88 -30.24
CA VAL A 161 7.58 -24.45 -30.19
C VAL A 161 8.52 -23.45 -30.85
N CYS A 162 9.47 -22.92 -30.07
CA CYS A 162 10.44 -21.95 -30.53
C CYS A 162 11.77 -22.17 -29.80
N ASP A 163 12.88 -21.98 -30.52
CA ASP A 163 14.24 -22.18 -30.03
C ASP A 163 14.89 -20.90 -29.49
N THR A 164 14.14 -19.79 -29.41
CA THR A 164 14.66 -18.53 -28.87
C THR A 164 15.00 -18.68 -27.37
N PRO A 165 16.11 -18.07 -26.91
CA PRO A 165 16.56 -18.25 -25.54
C PRO A 165 15.66 -17.47 -24.56
N LEU A 166 15.06 -18.20 -23.62
CA LEU A 166 14.33 -17.63 -22.48
C LEU A 166 15.23 -17.40 -21.27
N THR A 167 14.99 -16.29 -20.58
CA THR A 167 15.51 -16.06 -19.23
C THR A 167 14.91 -17.05 -18.23
N VAL A 168 15.52 -17.17 -17.05
CA VAL A 168 15.02 -18.06 -15.97
C VAL A 168 13.59 -17.68 -15.59
N THR A 169 13.31 -16.38 -15.48
CA THR A 169 11.99 -15.83 -15.12
C THR A 169 10.94 -16.13 -16.20
N GLU A 170 11.27 -15.93 -17.47
CA GLU A 170 10.37 -16.22 -18.60
C GLU A 170 10.08 -17.71 -18.75
N ARG A 171 11.08 -18.57 -18.54
CA ARG A 171 10.90 -20.02 -18.56
C ARG A 171 9.99 -20.49 -17.43
N PHE A 172 10.18 -19.93 -16.23
CA PHE A 172 9.28 -20.18 -15.10
C PHE A 172 7.85 -19.76 -15.42
N LEU A 173 7.66 -18.55 -15.97
CA LEU A 173 6.36 -18.02 -16.36
C LEU A 173 5.67 -18.94 -17.39
N LEU A 174 6.35 -19.28 -18.49
CA LEU A 174 5.81 -20.13 -19.55
C LEU A 174 5.40 -21.52 -19.02
N ASN A 175 6.26 -22.17 -18.24
CA ASN A 175 6.00 -23.52 -17.74
C ASN A 175 4.92 -23.57 -16.66
N THR A 176 4.70 -22.47 -15.93
CA THR A 176 3.65 -22.37 -14.92
C THR A 176 2.29 -22.09 -15.56
N LEU A 177 2.25 -21.22 -16.59
CA LEU A 177 1.02 -20.90 -17.32
C LEU A 177 0.54 -22.05 -18.20
N LEU A 178 1.47 -22.66 -18.95
CA LEU A 178 1.19 -23.73 -19.90
C LEU A 178 2.15 -24.89 -19.61
N PRO A 179 1.88 -25.72 -18.58
CA PRO A 179 2.64 -26.95 -18.37
C PRO A 179 2.68 -27.78 -19.66
N HIS A 180 3.70 -28.60 -19.90
CA HIS A 180 3.93 -29.34 -21.16
C HIS A 180 2.75 -30.18 -21.69
N LYS A 181 1.68 -30.37 -20.91
CA LYS A 181 0.45 -31.07 -21.32
C LYS A 181 -0.62 -30.17 -21.93
N PHE A 182 -0.55 -28.85 -21.73
CA PHE A 182 -1.53 -27.88 -22.22
C PHE A 182 -0.99 -27.16 -23.45
N GLU A 183 -1.66 -27.34 -24.57
CA GLU A 183 -1.37 -26.58 -25.80
C GLU A 183 -2.05 -25.21 -25.79
N VAL A 184 -3.22 -25.10 -25.18
CA VAL A 184 -4.01 -23.85 -25.10
C VAL A 184 -4.61 -23.70 -23.70
N ILE A 185 -4.59 -22.47 -23.15
CA ILE A 185 -5.26 -22.11 -21.90
C ILE A 185 -6.10 -20.85 -22.09
N GLU A 186 -7.36 -20.89 -21.70
CA GLU A 186 -8.26 -19.73 -21.77
C GLU A 186 -8.05 -18.82 -20.56
N LEU A 187 -8.08 -17.50 -20.79
CA LEU A 187 -8.09 -16.48 -19.75
C LEU A 187 -9.48 -16.42 -19.09
N SER A 188 -9.80 -17.46 -18.33
CA SER A 188 -11.03 -17.60 -17.57
C SER A 188 -10.74 -17.79 -16.09
N SER A 189 -11.72 -17.48 -15.24
CA SER A 189 -11.62 -17.75 -13.80
C SER A 189 -11.49 -19.23 -13.46
N GLU A 190 -11.83 -20.14 -14.40
CA GLU A 190 -11.67 -21.58 -14.19
C GLU A 190 -10.19 -21.96 -14.07
N ASN A 191 -9.33 -21.30 -14.87
CA ASN A 191 -7.88 -21.56 -14.91
C ASN A 191 -7.08 -20.74 -13.88
N HIS A 192 -7.75 -20.13 -12.91
CA HIS A 192 -7.14 -19.16 -11.99
C HIS A 192 -5.97 -19.68 -11.16
N GLU A 193 -5.91 -20.98 -10.87
CA GLU A 193 -4.80 -21.56 -10.12
C GLU A 193 -3.47 -21.40 -10.86
N TYR A 194 -3.47 -21.62 -12.18
CA TYR A 194 -2.29 -21.45 -13.03
C TYR A 194 -1.87 -19.98 -13.12
N PHE A 195 -2.82 -19.08 -13.42
CA PHE A 195 -2.54 -17.64 -13.55
C PHE A 195 -2.11 -17.02 -12.21
N SER A 196 -2.78 -17.36 -11.11
CA SER A 196 -2.41 -16.84 -9.78
C SER A 196 -1.07 -17.39 -9.28
N SER A 197 -0.74 -18.65 -9.58
CA SER A 197 0.56 -19.24 -9.26
C SER A 197 1.68 -18.63 -10.11
N ALA A 198 1.48 -18.50 -11.43
CA ALA A 198 2.43 -17.86 -12.33
C ALA A 198 2.71 -16.41 -11.90
N ARG A 199 1.66 -15.65 -11.59
CA ARG A 199 1.76 -14.27 -11.16
C ARG A 199 2.49 -14.12 -9.81
N SER A 200 2.10 -14.91 -8.81
CA SER A 200 2.74 -14.84 -7.48
C SER A 200 4.20 -15.30 -7.51
N GLY A 201 4.52 -16.29 -8.33
CA GLY A 201 5.89 -16.72 -8.61
C GLY A 201 6.71 -15.64 -9.33
N LEU A 202 6.12 -14.97 -10.33
CA LEU A 202 6.74 -13.86 -11.03
C LEU A 202 7.05 -12.68 -10.10
N TRP A 203 6.10 -12.27 -9.26
CA TRP A 203 6.31 -11.24 -8.24
C TRP A 203 7.40 -11.61 -7.24
N SER A 204 7.49 -12.90 -6.88
CA SER A 204 8.55 -13.40 -6.01
C SER A 204 9.92 -13.33 -6.71
N GLY A 205 9.96 -13.63 -8.01
CA GLY A 205 11.14 -13.46 -8.87
C GLY A 205 11.60 -12.00 -8.92
N TYR A 206 10.71 -11.06 -9.21
CA TYR A 206 11.02 -9.63 -9.21
C TYR A 206 11.54 -9.14 -7.86
N LYS A 207 10.93 -9.61 -6.76
CA LYS A 207 11.37 -9.24 -5.41
C LYS A 207 12.76 -9.79 -5.08
N ALA A 208 13.09 -10.98 -5.59
CA ALA A 208 14.42 -11.57 -5.42
C ALA A 208 15.46 -10.81 -6.22
N GLU A 209 15.19 -10.52 -7.50
CA GLU A 209 16.07 -9.76 -8.39
C GLU A 209 16.23 -8.30 -7.94
N GLY A 210 15.14 -7.67 -7.49
CA GLY A 210 15.10 -6.28 -7.04
C GLY A 210 15.56 -6.05 -5.59
N LYS A 211 15.98 -7.09 -4.85
CA LYS A 211 16.31 -6.97 -3.42
C LYS A 211 17.39 -5.92 -3.14
N MET A 212 18.39 -5.80 -4.02
CA MET A 212 19.48 -4.82 -3.89
C MET A 212 19.15 -3.47 -4.52
N LEU A 213 18.03 -3.35 -5.25
CA LEU A 213 17.63 -2.12 -5.95
C LEU A 213 16.85 -1.16 -5.04
N PHE A 214 16.28 -1.65 -3.94
CA PHE A 214 15.51 -0.85 -2.99
C PHE A 214 16.00 -1.02 -1.56
N SER A 215 16.11 0.09 -0.83
CA SER A 215 16.27 0.08 0.62
C SER A 215 14.98 0.54 1.27
N LYS A 216 14.37 -0.32 2.11
CA LYS A 216 13.16 0.04 2.86
C LYS A 216 13.46 0.88 4.11
N ASN A 217 14.73 0.94 4.53
CA ASN A 217 15.17 1.65 5.74
C ASN A 217 14.31 1.39 6.98
N THR A 218 13.77 0.17 7.13
CA THR A 218 12.80 -0.19 8.18
C THR A 218 13.39 -0.03 9.58
N ALA A 219 14.69 -0.30 9.76
CA ALA A 219 15.38 -0.08 11.01
C ALA A 219 15.42 1.40 11.40
N LEU A 220 15.70 2.30 10.44
CA LEU A 220 15.71 3.74 10.68
C LEU A 220 14.30 4.27 10.99
N TRP A 221 13.29 3.77 10.29
CA TRP A 221 11.90 4.07 10.61
C TRP A 221 11.51 3.62 12.03
N ALA A 222 11.99 2.44 12.46
CA ALA A 222 11.72 1.88 13.79
C ALA A 222 12.36 2.69 14.93
N ILE A 223 13.44 3.45 14.68
CA ILE A 223 14.01 4.39 15.66
C ILE A 223 12.95 5.41 16.11
N GLY A 224 12.06 5.83 15.21
CA GLY A 224 10.97 6.75 15.54
C GLY A 224 10.00 6.19 16.60
N LEU A 225 9.84 4.86 16.69
CA LEU A 225 8.99 4.22 17.69
C LEU A 225 9.52 4.39 19.11
N LEU A 226 10.81 4.74 19.28
CA LEU A 226 11.37 5.03 20.60
C LEU A 226 10.78 6.30 21.20
N VAL A 227 10.36 7.29 20.40
CA VAL A 227 9.79 8.55 20.90
C VAL A 227 8.51 8.32 21.72
N PRO A 228 7.46 7.64 21.22
CA PRO A 228 6.27 7.35 22.03
C PRO A 228 6.58 6.43 23.23
N ILE A 229 7.50 5.46 23.08
CA ILE A 229 7.90 4.56 24.18
C ILE A 229 8.60 5.34 25.31
N LEU A 230 9.49 6.27 24.98
CA LEU A 230 10.16 7.12 25.95
C LEU A 230 9.18 8.12 26.58
N GLY A 231 8.27 8.69 25.78
CA GLY A 231 7.19 9.55 26.28
C GLY A 231 6.30 8.84 27.30
N PHE A 232 5.96 7.58 27.03
CA PHE A 232 5.27 6.71 27.98
C PHE A 232 6.06 6.48 29.26
N ALA A 233 7.32 6.04 29.13
CA ALA A 233 8.16 5.74 30.28
C ALA A 233 8.35 6.97 31.19
N MET A 234 8.51 8.16 30.60
CA MET A 234 8.59 9.41 31.35
C MET A 234 7.29 9.76 32.06
N LEU A 235 6.14 9.67 31.38
CA LEU A 235 4.85 9.98 32.02
C LEU A 235 4.49 8.97 33.13
N PHE A 236 4.75 7.68 32.88
CA PHE A 236 4.40 6.59 33.79
C PHE A 236 5.34 6.54 35.00
N PHE A 237 6.65 6.36 34.78
CA PHE A 237 7.60 6.11 35.87
C PHE A 237 8.11 7.39 36.55
N LEU A 238 8.27 8.48 35.80
CA LEU A 238 8.83 9.73 36.34
C LEU A 238 7.72 10.71 36.77
N GLY A 239 6.65 10.80 35.98
CA GLY A 239 5.55 11.74 36.21
C GLY A 239 4.45 11.23 37.13
N GLY A 240 4.34 9.92 37.36
CA GLY A 240 3.23 9.31 38.10
C GLY A 240 1.87 9.49 37.42
N GLN A 241 1.85 9.83 36.12
CA GLN A 241 0.65 10.08 35.32
C GLN A 241 0.25 8.80 34.58
N GLU A 242 0.02 7.72 35.33
CA GLU A 242 -0.15 6.35 34.80
C GLU A 242 -1.29 6.25 33.78
N GLU A 243 -2.46 6.81 34.11
CA GLU A 243 -3.63 6.80 33.23
C GLU A 243 -3.34 7.50 31.90
N VAL A 244 -2.77 8.70 31.96
CA VAL A 244 -2.46 9.50 30.75
C VAL A 244 -1.41 8.81 29.89
N ALA A 245 -0.39 8.21 30.51
CA ALA A 245 0.64 7.45 29.81
C ALA A 245 0.03 6.25 29.08
N ALA A 246 -0.76 5.43 29.78
CA ALA A 246 -1.41 4.25 29.24
C ALA A 246 -2.36 4.60 28.08
N MET A 247 -3.14 5.67 28.23
CA MET A 247 -4.04 6.16 27.20
C MET A 247 -3.30 6.64 25.95
N TYR A 248 -2.26 7.45 26.13
CA TYR A 248 -1.43 7.91 25.02
C TYR A 248 -0.86 6.74 24.22
N MET A 249 -0.26 5.75 24.90
CA MET A 249 0.30 4.58 24.22
C MET A 249 -0.75 3.70 23.57
N ALA A 250 -1.87 3.45 24.24
CA ALA A 250 -2.95 2.65 23.69
C ALA A 250 -3.47 3.25 22.39
N LEU A 251 -3.71 4.57 22.37
CA LEU A 251 -4.15 5.30 21.17
C LEU A 251 -3.09 5.32 20.07
N VAL A 252 -1.82 5.61 20.40
CA VAL A 252 -0.73 5.59 19.40
C VAL A 252 -0.62 4.20 18.76
N PHE A 253 -0.62 3.14 19.57
CA PHE A 253 -0.53 1.77 19.07
C PHE A 253 -1.74 1.39 18.22
N SER A 254 -2.96 1.63 18.72
CA SER A 254 -4.18 1.24 18.03
C SER A 254 -4.34 1.99 16.70
N LEU A 255 -4.14 3.31 16.70
CA LEU A 255 -4.25 4.14 15.49
C LEU A 255 -3.15 3.83 14.46
N SER A 256 -1.91 3.62 14.90
CA SER A 256 -0.81 3.27 14.00
C SER A 256 -1.04 1.90 13.37
N LEU A 257 -1.48 0.91 14.16
CA LEU A 257 -1.81 -0.41 13.68
C LEU A 257 -2.99 -0.38 12.69
N SER A 258 -4.06 0.34 13.01
CA SER A 258 -5.18 0.58 12.09
C SER A 258 -4.72 1.19 10.77
N GLY A 259 -3.91 2.25 10.84
CA GLY A 259 -3.42 2.95 9.65
C GLY A 259 -2.58 2.03 8.75
N LEU A 260 -1.65 1.26 9.33
CA LEU A 260 -0.82 0.31 8.59
C LEU A 260 -1.64 -0.84 7.98
N LEU A 261 -2.59 -1.40 8.73
CA LEU A 261 -3.44 -2.50 8.26
C LEU A 261 -4.38 -2.06 7.14
N LEU A 262 -5.06 -0.92 7.30
CA LEU A 262 -5.95 -0.36 6.28
C LEU A 262 -5.17 -0.03 5.01
N LYS A 263 -3.99 0.58 5.14
CA LYS A 263 -3.10 0.86 4.01
C LYS A 263 -2.68 -0.42 3.28
N HIS A 264 -2.21 -1.43 4.01
CA HIS A 264 -1.83 -2.72 3.43
C HIS A 264 -3.03 -3.41 2.75
N SER A 265 -4.22 -3.28 3.35
CA SER A 265 -5.46 -3.77 2.75
C SER A 265 -5.73 -3.07 1.42
N VAL A 266 -5.78 -1.73 1.38
CA VAL A 266 -6.01 -0.96 0.14
C VAL A 266 -5.00 -1.32 -0.94
N MET A 267 -3.72 -1.48 -0.60
CA MET A 267 -2.70 -1.92 -1.54
C MET A 267 -2.98 -3.33 -2.08
N THR A 268 -3.43 -4.26 -1.24
CA THR A 268 -3.74 -5.62 -1.69
C THR A 268 -5.09 -5.74 -2.41
N PHE A 269 -6.04 -4.83 -2.18
CA PHE A 269 -7.29 -4.84 -2.96
C PHE A 269 -7.03 -4.59 -4.45
N ARG A 270 -5.87 -4.02 -4.80
CA ARG A 270 -5.39 -3.84 -6.18
C ARG A 270 -4.75 -5.09 -6.77
N GLU A 271 -4.37 -6.07 -5.97
CA GLU A 271 -3.89 -7.38 -6.46
C GLU A 271 -5.11 -8.26 -6.76
N GLY A 272 -5.19 -8.97 -7.89
CA GLY A 272 -6.25 -9.97 -8.13
C GLY A 272 -6.36 -11.08 -7.04
N GLY A 273 -7.55 -11.64 -6.81
CA GLY A 273 -7.83 -12.71 -5.83
C GLY A 273 -9.21 -12.58 -5.17
N GLY A 274 -9.75 -13.67 -4.59
CA GLY A 274 -11.14 -13.73 -4.10
C GLY A 274 -11.49 -12.62 -3.11
N PHE A 275 -12.56 -11.87 -3.43
CA PHE A 275 -13.02 -10.69 -2.66
C PHE A 275 -13.21 -11.01 -1.17
N PHE A 276 -13.95 -12.07 -0.85
CA PHE A 276 -14.24 -12.47 0.53
C PHE A 276 -12.98 -12.79 1.35
N LYS A 277 -12.01 -13.49 0.75
CA LYS A 277 -10.74 -13.83 1.44
C LYS A 277 -9.93 -12.58 1.78
N LYS A 278 -9.94 -11.56 0.91
CA LYS A 278 -9.26 -10.27 1.18
C LYS A 278 -10.02 -9.43 2.17
N LEU A 279 -11.36 -9.40 2.06
CA LEU A 279 -12.22 -8.69 3.00
C LEU A 279 -11.98 -9.20 4.42
N PHE A 280 -12.08 -10.51 4.65
CA PHE A 280 -11.90 -11.10 5.98
C PHE A 280 -10.44 -11.11 6.46
N ARG A 281 -9.46 -11.43 5.59
CA ARG A 281 -8.07 -11.60 6.02
C ARG A 281 -7.26 -10.31 6.05
N LYS A 282 -7.63 -9.30 5.26
CA LYS A 282 -6.81 -8.08 5.07
C LYS A 282 -7.55 -6.80 5.46
N PHE A 283 -8.84 -6.67 5.15
CA PHE A 283 -9.60 -5.45 5.46
C PHE A 283 -10.19 -5.43 6.87
N LEU A 284 -10.89 -6.51 7.24
CA LEU A 284 -11.60 -6.62 8.51
C LEU A 284 -10.70 -6.40 9.75
N PRO A 285 -9.44 -6.86 9.78
CA PRO A 285 -8.53 -6.54 10.89
C PRO A 285 -8.24 -5.04 11.03
N GLY A 286 -8.05 -4.33 9.91
CA GLY A 286 -7.84 -2.89 9.90
C GLY A 286 -9.09 -2.11 10.34
N LEU A 287 -10.27 -2.55 9.88
CA LEU A 287 -11.55 -1.99 10.30
C LEU A 287 -11.81 -2.25 11.78
N PHE A 288 -11.56 -3.46 12.27
CA PHE A 288 -11.71 -3.80 13.69
C PHE A 288 -10.78 -2.99 14.57
N ALA A 289 -9.51 -2.86 14.19
CA ALA A 289 -8.55 -2.00 14.90
C ALA A 289 -9.00 -0.53 14.91
N LEU A 290 -9.57 -0.03 13.81
CA LEU A 290 -10.11 1.32 13.73
C LEU A 290 -11.31 1.50 14.66
N LEU A 291 -12.26 0.57 14.66
CA LEU A 291 -13.41 0.57 15.57
C LEU A 291 -12.96 0.47 17.03
N PHE A 292 -11.94 -0.33 17.33
CA PHE A 292 -11.33 -0.40 18.66
C PHE A 292 -10.72 0.95 19.07
N SER A 293 -10.00 1.61 18.15
CA SER A 293 -9.43 2.95 18.39
C SER A 293 -10.54 3.99 18.64
N LEU A 294 -11.63 3.95 17.88
CA LEU A 294 -12.79 4.82 18.09
C LEU A 294 -13.52 4.52 19.40
N GLY A 295 -13.62 3.25 19.78
CA GLY A 295 -14.16 2.81 21.07
C GLY A 295 -13.32 3.32 22.25
N LEU A 296 -11.99 3.25 22.14
CA LEU A 296 -11.07 3.88 23.10
C LEU A 296 -11.36 5.38 23.19
N LEU A 297 -11.42 6.09 22.08
CA LEU A 297 -11.73 7.54 22.08
C LEU A 297 -13.08 7.85 22.75
N PHE A 298 -14.10 7.02 22.54
CA PHE A 298 -15.41 7.20 23.15
C PHE A 298 -15.39 7.01 24.67
N VAL A 299 -14.71 5.99 25.17
CA VAL A 299 -14.59 5.70 26.62
C VAL A 299 -13.82 6.80 27.36
N LEU A 300 -12.84 7.43 26.69
CA LEU A 300 -11.97 8.44 27.30
C LEU A 300 -12.64 9.79 27.54
N GLY A 301 -13.75 10.08 26.85
CA GLY A 301 -14.48 11.34 26.98
C GLY A 301 -13.70 12.59 26.51
N PRO A 302 -14.33 13.77 26.54
CA PRO A 302 -13.76 15.01 25.98
C PRO A 302 -12.63 15.63 26.81
N GLY A 303 -12.44 15.20 28.07
CA GLY A 303 -11.48 15.79 29.01
C GLY A 303 -10.00 15.61 28.66
N LEU A 304 -9.69 14.81 27.63
CA LEU A 304 -8.33 14.44 27.23
C LEU A 304 -8.00 14.80 25.78
N PHE A 305 -8.66 15.84 25.24
CA PHE A 305 -8.50 16.29 23.86
C PHE A 305 -7.03 16.36 23.40
N PHE A 306 -6.13 16.97 24.19
CA PHE A 306 -4.71 17.09 23.82
C PHE A 306 -3.98 15.74 23.72
N VAL A 307 -4.35 14.74 24.53
CA VAL A 307 -3.79 13.39 24.44
C VAL A 307 -4.21 12.72 23.13
N THR A 308 -5.50 12.85 22.79
CA THR A 308 -6.04 12.27 21.55
C THR A 308 -5.41 12.89 20.31
N LEU A 309 -5.26 14.22 20.30
CA LEU A 309 -4.65 14.95 19.20
C LEU A 309 -3.17 14.58 19.03
N ALA A 310 -2.41 14.51 20.13
CA ALA A 310 -1.01 14.12 20.09
C ALA A 310 -0.83 12.67 19.64
N ALA A 311 -1.66 11.74 20.13
CA ALA A 311 -1.62 10.35 19.73
C ALA A 311 -1.95 10.17 18.24
N LEU A 312 -2.95 10.88 17.73
CA LEU A 312 -3.30 10.90 16.31
C LEU A 312 -2.16 11.45 15.45
N ALA A 313 -1.58 12.59 15.83
CA ALA A 313 -0.45 13.18 15.11
C ALA A 313 0.76 12.22 15.08
N THR A 314 1.10 11.59 16.20
CA THR A 314 2.15 10.56 16.28
C THR A 314 1.85 9.37 15.36
N ALA A 315 0.62 8.84 15.37
CA ALA A 315 0.23 7.71 14.52
C ALA A 315 0.30 8.05 13.03
N VAL A 316 -0.16 9.24 12.64
CA VAL A 316 -0.08 9.74 11.26
C VAL A 316 1.39 9.82 10.81
N LEU A 317 2.28 10.37 11.64
CA LEU A 317 3.72 10.44 11.33
C LEU A 317 4.32 9.04 11.13
N ILE A 318 4.01 8.07 12.01
CA ILE A 318 4.50 6.69 11.89
C ILE A 318 4.06 6.05 10.56
N VAL A 319 2.79 6.22 10.17
CA VAL A 319 2.22 5.63 8.94
C VAL A 319 2.74 6.31 7.67
N LEU A 320 2.90 7.64 7.69
CA LEU A 320 3.40 8.40 6.55
C LEU A 320 4.89 8.11 6.29
N PHE A 321 5.73 8.17 7.33
CA PHE A 321 7.17 7.95 7.17
C PHE A 321 7.55 6.50 6.88
N HIS A 322 6.64 5.53 7.06
CA HIS A 322 6.89 4.14 6.65
C HIS A 322 7.23 4.02 5.15
N ASP A 323 6.49 4.71 4.27
CA ASP A 323 6.75 4.62 2.83
C ASP A 323 7.77 5.64 2.35
N LEU A 324 7.77 6.82 2.96
CA LEU A 324 8.68 7.90 2.60
C LEU A 324 10.15 7.52 2.86
N MET A 325 10.39 6.56 3.76
CA MET A 325 11.73 6.01 4.03
C MET A 325 12.15 4.93 3.03
N THR A 326 11.27 4.46 2.15
CA THR A 326 11.63 3.51 1.09
C THR A 326 12.28 4.25 -0.08
N VAL A 327 13.53 3.95 -0.37
CA VAL A 327 14.36 4.62 -1.39
C VAL A 327 14.93 3.61 -2.38
N ARG A 328 15.25 4.08 -3.60
CA ARG A 328 16.08 3.34 -4.56
C ARG A 328 17.55 3.41 -4.16
N THR A 329 18.29 2.33 -4.39
CA THR A 329 19.75 2.33 -4.26
C THR A 329 20.40 2.94 -5.50
N VAL A 330 21.72 3.14 -5.49
CA VAL A 330 22.47 3.62 -6.67
C VAL A 330 22.25 2.69 -7.86
N GLU A 331 22.32 1.38 -7.64
CA GLU A 331 22.03 0.37 -8.66
C GLU A 331 20.55 0.39 -9.07
N GLY A 332 19.63 0.59 -8.13
CA GLY A 332 18.21 0.80 -8.44
C GLY A 332 17.97 1.98 -9.39
N ASN A 333 18.68 3.09 -9.17
CA ASN A 333 18.61 4.26 -10.04
C ASN A 333 19.29 4.07 -11.40
N ARG A 334 20.31 3.20 -11.50
CA ARG A 334 20.86 2.78 -12.80
C ARG A 334 19.84 2.02 -13.62
N VAL A 335 19.18 1.02 -13.02
CA VAL A 335 18.11 0.27 -13.68
C VAL A 335 16.94 1.17 -14.07
N LEU A 336 16.58 2.12 -13.21
CA LEU A 336 15.57 3.13 -13.51
C LEU A 336 15.98 4.00 -14.70
N ALA A 337 17.22 4.49 -14.74
CA ALA A 337 17.71 5.31 -15.84
C ALA A 337 17.75 4.54 -17.16
N GLU A 338 18.05 3.25 -17.14
CA GLU A 338 17.93 2.40 -18.33
C GLU A 338 16.47 2.27 -18.79
N ALA A 339 15.53 2.07 -17.86
CA ALA A 339 14.10 2.03 -18.17
C ALA A 339 13.58 3.37 -18.73
N GLU A 340 13.99 4.50 -18.13
CA GLU A 340 13.63 5.84 -18.61
C GLU A 340 14.34 6.19 -19.92
N GLY A 341 15.56 5.71 -20.15
CA GLY A 341 16.28 5.88 -21.40
C GLY A 341 15.62 5.16 -22.58
N LEU A 342 15.13 3.94 -22.33
CA LEU A 342 14.33 3.20 -23.30
C LEU A 342 12.97 3.87 -23.53
N ALA A 343 12.31 4.35 -22.46
CA ALA A 343 11.06 5.10 -22.56
C ALA A 343 11.24 6.41 -23.34
N MET A 344 12.37 7.11 -23.15
CA MET A 344 12.73 8.33 -23.86
C MET A 344 12.92 8.05 -25.35
N TYR A 345 13.62 6.98 -25.72
CA TYR A 345 13.78 6.58 -27.12
C TYR A 345 12.43 6.28 -27.79
N MET A 346 11.57 5.49 -27.14
CA MET A 346 10.27 5.09 -27.71
C MET A 346 9.21 6.19 -27.65
N GLY A 347 9.30 7.09 -26.66
CA GLY A 347 8.37 8.19 -26.45
C GLY A 347 8.73 9.48 -27.21
N THR A 348 9.90 9.53 -27.87
CA THR A 348 10.27 10.68 -28.71
C THR A 348 9.66 10.52 -30.09
N ALA A 349 8.77 11.44 -30.47
CA ALA A 349 8.12 11.47 -31.78
C ALA A 349 9.00 12.07 -32.90
N GLU A 350 10.16 12.64 -32.56
CA GLU A 350 11.05 13.27 -33.53
C GLU A 350 11.82 12.20 -34.34
N LYS A 351 11.24 11.78 -35.48
CA LYS A 351 11.89 10.97 -36.53
C LYS A 351 13.32 11.50 -36.83
N HIS A 352 13.44 12.81 -37.02
CA HIS A 352 14.64 13.44 -37.59
C HIS A 352 15.86 13.60 -36.67
N ARG A 353 15.67 13.56 -35.34
CA ARG A 353 16.77 13.86 -34.39
C ARG A 353 17.52 12.62 -33.91
N LEU A 354 16.86 11.45 -33.97
CA LEU A 354 17.45 10.14 -33.67
C LEU A 354 18.08 9.47 -34.91
N GLU A 355 17.63 9.84 -36.11
CA GLU A 355 18.18 9.41 -37.42
C GLU A 355 19.65 9.81 -37.63
N MET A 356 20.18 10.81 -36.89
CA MET A 356 21.51 11.37 -37.12
C MET A 356 22.68 10.51 -36.63
N PHE A 357 22.48 9.55 -35.71
CA PHE A 357 23.59 8.83 -35.06
C PHE A 357 23.62 7.32 -35.32
N ASN A 358 22.48 6.67 -35.54
CA ASN A 358 22.35 5.29 -36.03
C ASN A 358 20.86 5.01 -36.29
N PRO A 359 20.32 5.11 -37.52
CA PRO A 359 18.91 4.87 -37.76
C PRO A 359 18.58 3.42 -37.39
N PRO A 360 17.81 3.14 -36.33
CA PRO A 360 17.29 1.81 -36.13
C PRO A 360 16.37 1.55 -37.31
N GLU A 361 16.66 0.53 -38.11
CA GLU A 361 15.84 0.19 -39.27
C GLU A 361 14.38 0.08 -38.81
N GLU A 362 13.48 0.86 -39.41
CA GLU A 362 12.05 0.83 -39.07
C GLU A 362 11.43 -0.44 -39.67
N THR A 363 11.71 -1.55 -39.02
CA THR A 363 11.23 -2.87 -39.42
C THR A 363 10.13 -3.36 -38.47
N PRO A 364 9.19 -4.20 -38.96
CA PRO A 364 8.20 -4.84 -38.11
C PRO A 364 8.81 -5.60 -36.93
N GLU A 365 9.99 -6.19 -37.12
CA GLU A 365 10.70 -6.96 -36.08
C GLU A 365 11.17 -6.05 -34.93
N VAL A 366 11.65 -4.83 -35.24
CA VAL A 366 12.02 -3.84 -34.21
C VAL A 366 10.78 -3.35 -33.46
N PHE A 367 9.68 -3.12 -34.18
CA PHE A 367 8.40 -2.75 -33.57
C PHE A 367 7.93 -3.82 -32.58
N GLU A 368 7.89 -5.09 -33.01
CA GLU A 368 7.49 -6.23 -32.18
C GLU A 368 8.39 -6.38 -30.96
N ALA A 369 9.71 -6.39 -31.14
CA ALA A 369 10.69 -6.62 -30.08
C ALA A 369 10.58 -5.62 -28.92
N LEU A 370 10.21 -4.37 -29.21
CA LEU A 370 10.11 -3.30 -28.21
C LEU A 370 8.67 -3.04 -27.73
N LEU A 371 7.66 -3.57 -28.39
CA LEU A 371 6.26 -3.36 -28.03
C LEU A 371 5.92 -3.74 -26.57
N PRO A 372 6.36 -4.90 -26.03
CA PRO A 372 6.13 -5.26 -24.63
C PRO A 372 6.75 -4.25 -23.64
N TYR A 373 7.92 -3.69 -23.99
CA TYR A 373 8.61 -2.68 -23.20
C TYR A 373 7.90 -1.33 -23.28
N ALA A 374 7.42 -0.94 -24.46
CA ALA A 374 6.63 0.27 -24.64
C ALA A 374 5.33 0.21 -23.83
N PHE A 375 4.67 -0.96 -23.78
CA PHE A 375 3.51 -1.18 -22.93
C PHE A 375 3.86 -1.08 -21.44
N ALA A 376 4.89 -1.78 -20.98
CA ALA A 376 5.32 -1.76 -19.59
C ALA A 376 5.67 -0.34 -19.09
N LEU A 377 6.33 0.44 -19.96
CA LEU A 377 6.77 1.82 -19.71
C LEU A 377 5.68 2.87 -20.05
N GLY A 378 4.50 2.46 -20.50
CA GLY A 378 3.38 3.38 -20.75
C GLY A 378 3.58 4.33 -21.93
N VAL A 379 4.41 3.95 -22.91
CA VAL A 379 4.68 4.71 -24.15
C VAL A 379 4.26 3.93 -25.41
N ALA A 380 3.44 2.89 -25.26
CA ALA A 380 2.98 2.02 -26.36
C ALA A 380 2.24 2.77 -27.47
N ASP A 381 1.41 3.76 -27.12
CA ASP A 381 0.66 4.55 -28.11
C ASP A 381 1.62 5.35 -29.00
N THR A 382 2.53 6.11 -28.40
CA THR A 382 3.57 6.86 -29.13
C THR A 382 4.46 5.94 -29.97
N TRP A 383 4.88 4.80 -29.41
CA TRP A 383 5.70 3.83 -30.12
C TRP A 383 4.98 3.26 -31.34
N ALA A 384 3.73 2.86 -31.21
CA ALA A 384 2.95 2.30 -32.31
C ALA A 384 2.59 3.35 -33.37
N ASN A 385 2.29 4.60 -32.99
CA ASN A 385 2.03 5.67 -33.95
C ASN A 385 3.26 5.98 -34.81
N ARG A 386 4.48 5.79 -34.30
CA ARG A 386 5.71 5.93 -35.10
C ARG A 386 5.78 4.93 -36.25
N PHE A 387 5.32 3.70 -36.04
CA PHE A 387 5.37 2.61 -37.02
C PHE A 387 4.08 2.47 -37.84
N ALA A 388 3.02 3.22 -37.54
CA ALA A 388 1.69 3.09 -38.14
C ALA A 388 1.70 3.06 -39.69
N ASP A 389 2.38 4.01 -40.31
CA ASP A 389 2.46 4.11 -41.78
C ASP A 389 3.17 2.88 -42.38
N MET A 390 4.32 2.51 -41.81
CA MET A 390 5.11 1.35 -42.25
C MET A 390 4.33 0.04 -42.09
N LEU A 391 3.67 -0.16 -40.94
CA LEU A 391 2.88 -1.37 -40.67
C LEU A 391 1.70 -1.47 -41.64
N LYS A 392 1.08 -0.34 -42.00
CA LYS A 392 -0.01 -0.28 -42.98
C LYS A 392 0.50 -0.58 -44.40
N GLU A 393 1.59 0.03 -44.82
CA GLU A 393 2.21 -0.19 -46.14
C GLU A 393 2.62 -1.65 -46.35
N ARG A 394 3.23 -2.26 -45.32
CA ARG A 394 3.68 -3.66 -45.36
C ARG A 394 2.57 -4.67 -45.09
N GLN A 395 1.33 -4.21 -44.89
CA GLN A 395 0.19 -5.06 -44.50
C GLN A 395 0.56 -6.00 -43.35
N TYR A 396 1.19 -5.43 -42.32
CA TYR A 396 1.72 -6.18 -41.19
C TYR A 396 0.67 -7.08 -40.55
N LYS A 397 1.06 -8.31 -40.24
CA LYS A 397 0.27 -9.32 -39.53
C LYS A 397 1.12 -9.90 -38.40
N PRO A 398 0.77 -9.69 -37.13
CA PRO A 398 1.53 -10.24 -36.01
C PRO A 398 1.41 -11.77 -35.97
N GLU A 399 2.52 -12.49 -35.85
CA GLU A 399 2.47 -13.95 -35.56
C GLU A 399 2.12 -14.25 -34.09
N TRP A 400 2.40 -13.27 -33.22
CA TRP A 400 2.22 -13.37 -31.78
C TRP A 400 0.77 -13.11 -31.31
N TYR A 401 -0.12 -12.64 -32.20
CA TYR A 401 -1.53 -12.40 -31.91
C TYR A 401 -2.45 -12.89 -33.03
N SER A 402 -3.56 -13.53 -32.66
CA SER A 402 -4.61 -14.00 -33.57
C SER A 402 -5.96 -13.42 -33.14
N GLY A 403 -6.78 -12.95 -34.08
CA GLY A 403 -8.00 -12.20 -33.81
C GLY A 403 -8.71 -11.79 -35.10
N VAL A 404 -9.93 -11.23 -34.97
CA VAL A 404 -10.79 -10.96 -36.13
C VAL A 404 -10.39 -9.70 -36.90
N ASP A 405 -9.99 -8.62 -36.20
CA ASP A 405 -9.52 -7.38 -36.81
C ASP A 405 -8.01 -7.16 -36.62
N MET A 406 -7.24 -7.56 -37.63
CA MET A 406 -5.79 -7.36 -37.70
C MET A 406 -5.41 -5.92 -38.07
N THR A 407 -6.33 -5.14 -38.62
CA THR A 407 -6.06 -3.74 -39.01
C THR A 407 -5.96 -2.81 -37.80
N ALA A 408 -6.43 -3.28 -36.64
CA ALA A 408 -6.25 -2.64 -35.34
C ALA A 408 -4.76 -2.38 -35.01
N PHE A 409 -3.82 -3.19 -35.51
CA PHE A 409 -2.38 -2.99 -35.25
C PHE A 409 -1.74 -1.82 -36.01
N TYR A 410 -2.50 -1.12 -36.87
CA TYR A 410 -2.01 0.06 -37.58
C TYR A 410 -2.10 1.36 -36.75
N THR A 411 -2.65 1.31 -35.53
CA THR A 411 -2.78 2.50 -34.67
C THR A 411 -2.33 2.24 -33.24
N GLY A 412 -1.68 3.21 -32.61
CA GLY A 412 -1.20 3.06 -31.24
C GLY A 412 -2.29 2.97 -30.19
N ALA A 413 -3.41 3.68 -30.40
CA ALA A 413 -4.57 3.60 -29.53
C ALA A 413 -5.14 2.17 -29.46
N ALA A 414 -5.21 1.46 -30.58
CA ALA A 414 -5.74 0.11 -30.62
C ALA A 414 -4.81 -0.91 -29.95
N ILE A 415 -3.49 -0.76 -30.10
CA ILE A 415 -2.49 -1.58 -29.41
C ILE A 415 -2.53 -1.35 -27.88
N ALA A 416 -2.63 -0.10 -27.45
CA ALA A 416 -2.79 0.26 -26.04
C ALA A 416 -4.09 -0.32 -25.46
N ASN A 417 -5.19 -0.21 -26.21
CA ASN A 417 -6.49 -0.78 -25.82
C ASN A 417 -6.43 -2.32 -25.74
N MET A 418 -5.82 -2.99 -26.71
CA MET A 418 -5.60 -4.44 -26.68
C MET A 418 -4.80 -4.82 -25.43
N ALA A 419 -3.66 -4.19 -25.19
CA ALA A 419 -2.81 -4.49 -24.04
C ALA A 419 -3.53 -4.26 -22.70
N SER A 420 -4.35 -3.21 -22.61
CA SER A 420 -5.20 -2.96 -21.45
C SER A 420 -6.27 -4.03 -21.27
N SER A 421 -6.88 -4.51 -22.36
CA SER A 421 -7.91 -5.55 -22.33
C SER A 421 -7.34 -6.93 -21.97
N VAL A 422 -6.15 -7.25 -22.48
CA VAL A 422 -5.39 -8.46 -22.10
C VAL A 422 -5.00 -8.37 -20.63
N SER A 423 -4.48 -7.23 -20.17
CA SER A 423 -4.19 -7.02 -18.75
C SER A 423 -5.45 -7.22 -17.88
N GLY A 424 -6.60 -6.68 -18.31
CA GLY A 424 -7.88 -6.85 -17.61
C GLY A 424 -8.34 -8.32 -17.56
N ALA A 425 -8.24 -9.03 -18.68
CA ALA A 425 -8.59 -10.46 -18.76
C ALA A 425 -7.66 -11.32 -17.91
N ILE A 426 -6.37 -11.00 -17.85
CA ILE A 426 -5.39 -11.67 -17.00
C ILE A 426 -5.71 -11.41 -15.52
N SER A 427 -6.03 -10.17 -15.17
CA SER A 427 -6.45 -9.80 -13.82
C SER A 427 -7.68 -10.60 -13.39
N SER A 428 -8.69 -10.74 -14.26
CA SER A 428 -9.89 -11.53 -13.97
C SER A 428 -9.60 -13.03 -13.91
N ALA A 429 -8.81 -13.57 -14.83
CA ALA A 429 -8.44 -14.98 -14.85
C ALA A 429 -7.62 -15.37 -13.61
N SER A 430 -6.83 -14.45 -13.04
CA SER A 430 -6.05 -14.69 -11.82
C SER A 430 -6.88 -14.75 -10.53
N VAL A 431 -8.22 -14.66 -10.61
CA VAL A 431 -9.14 -14.67 -9.47
C VAL A 431 -10.03 -15.91 -9.52
N ALA A 432 -10.12 -16.62 -8.39
CA ALA A 432 -11.04 -17.75 -8.24
C ALA A 432 -12.49 -17.34 -8.54
N PRO A 433 -13.31 -18.22 -9.16
CA PRO A 433 -14.73 -17.95 -9.35
C PRO A 433 -15.39 -17.73 -8.00
N GLY A 434 -16.17 -16.66 -7.87
CA GLY A 434 -16.90 -16.40 -6.63
C GLY A 434 -18.03 -17.41 -6.46
N SER A 435 -17.99 -18.22 -5.40
CA SER A 435 -19.20 -18.88 -4.90
C SER A 435 -20.07 -17.84 -4.21
N ILE A 436 -21.04 -17.27 -4.92
CA ILE A 436 -22.04 -16.36 -4.36
C ILE A 436 -23.42 -16.99 -4.54
N SER A 437 -23.91 -17.64 -3.47
CA SER A 437 -25.33 -17.75 -3.20
C SER A 437 -25.91 -16.34 -3.01
N GLY A 438 -27.07 -16.09 -3.61
CA GLY A 438 -27.50 -14.76 -4.04
C GLY A 438 -27.64 -13.69 -2.95
N ALA A 439 -27.20 -12.48 -3.30
CA ALA A 439 -27.74 -11.21 -2.85
C ALA A 439 -27.35 -10.15 -3.89
N GLY A 440 -28.36 -9.59 -4.56
CA GLY A 440 -28.19 -8.76 -5.74
C GLY A 440 -27.84 -7.29 -5.47
N GLY A 441 -27.40 -6.64 -6.56
CA GLY A 441 -27.65 -5.22 -6.83
C GLY A 441 -26.61 -4.24 -6.32
N GLY A 442 -25.88 -3.60 -7.26
CA GLY A 442 -25.16 -2.36 -6.98
C GLY A 442 -23.93 -2.14 -7.84
N GLY A 443 -24.11 -1.82 -9.12
CA GLY A 443 -23.03 -1.32 -9.97
C GLY A 443 -22.56 0.05 -9.48
N SER A 444 -21.26 0.19 -9.25
CA SER A 444 -20.62 1.48 -8.97
C SER A 444 -19.79 1.89 -10.18
N SER A 445 -20.35 2.79 -10.99
CA SER A 445 -19.60 3.59 -11.96
C SER A 445 -18.80 4.68 -11.22
N GLY A 446 -17.51 4.76 -11.49
CA GLY A 446 -16.67 5.89 -11.12
C GLY A 446 -15.26 5.53 -11.57
N GLY A 447 -14.64 6.18 -12.55
CA GLY A 447 -14.75 7.55 -13.01
C GLY A 447 -13.31 7.92 -13.33
N GLY A 448 -12.95 7.92 -14.60
CA GLY A 448 -11.58 8.12 -15.06
C GLY A 448 -11.07 9.52 -14.70
N GLY A 449 -10.10 9.59 -13.81
CA GLY A 449 -9.33 10.80 -13.54
C GLY A 449 -8.20 10.94 -14.55
N GLY A 450 -8.44 11.71 -15.61
CA GLY A 450 -7.42 12.15 -16.56
C GLY A 450 -6.44 13.11 -15.89
N GLY A 451 -5.15 12.76 -15.93
CA GLY A 451 -4.06 13.64 -15.52
C GLY A 451 -3.73 14.61 -16.65
N GLY A 452 -4.09 15.88 -16.47
CA GLY A 452 -3.59 16.99 -17.27
C GLY A 452 -2.28 17.50 -16.66
N GLY A 453 -1.16 17.19 -17.31
CA GLY A 453 0.10 17.90 -17.08
C GLY A 453 0.05 19.22 -17.83
N GLY A 454 0.04 20.33 -17.10
CA GLY A 454 0.23 21.68 -17.63
C GLY A 454 1.52 22.24 -17.08
N GLY A 455 2.57 22.25 -17.92
CA GLY A 455 3.75 23.09 -17.74
C GLY A 455 3.58 24.44 -18.41
N GLY A 456 4.36 25.43 -17.94
CA GLY A 456 4.38 26.83 -18.37
C GLY A 456 3.79 27.70 -17.25
N TRP A 457 4.52 28.61 -16.61
CA TRP A 457 5.62 29.48 -17.05
C TRP A 457 6.72 29.60 -16.01
#